data_AF-A0A956R5V1-F1
#
_entry.id   AF-A0A956R5V1-F1
#
_cell.length_a   1.000
_cell.length_b   1.000
_cell.length_c   1.000
_cell.angle_alpha   90.00
_cell.angle_beta   90.00
_cell.angle_gamma   90.00
#
_symmetry.space_group_name_H-M   'P 1'
#
loop_
_entity.id
_entity.type
_entity.pdbx_description
1 polymer ?
#
loop_
_entity_poly.entity_id
_entity_poly.type
_entity_poly.pdbx_seq_one_letter_code
_entity_poly.pdbx_strand_id
1 'polypeptide(L)'
;MDLPSPGVSRRWLVVGLACLMACGQLESEQAQEVADATRETVERGVDKAKETIDRVDMDKVRRAWNSTVDAVRDLGQRSGDREPGPDPLTGMAEAIECSEAGDRCTVTADFFDRARHHPGRVAEQARVSPVSGPVSGIRLDALDPGSIGERLGLRSGDVVTHVNDASLGSMQDAMMLYMQLQDARRFTVRYRRGDQDRTLVIDVA
;
A
#
# COMPACT_ATOMS: atom_id res chain seq x y z
N MET A 1 25.70 -41.16 65.44
CA MET A 1 25.24 -39.83 65.87
C MET A 1 23.74 -39.81 65.73
N ASP A 2 23.07 -40.18 66.82
CA ASP A 2 21.64 -39.96 67.03
C ASP A 2 21.40 -38.46 67.24
N LEU A 3 20.35 -37.94 66.59
CA LEU A 3 19.64 -36.75 67.06
C LEU A 3 18.13 -37.02 67.02
N PRO A 4 17.40 -36.66 68.09
CA PRO A 4 16.01 -37.06 68.31
C PRO A 4 15.01 -36.12 67.62
N SER A 5 13.92 -36.70 67.12
CA SER A 5 12.74 -35.98 66.63
C SER A 5 11.82 -35.55 67.77
N PRO A 6 11.45 -34.25 67.92
CA PRO A 6 10.34 -33.85 68.78
C PRO A 6 9.03 -33.92 67.99
N GLY A 7 8.06 -34.67 68.54
CA GLY A 7 6.73 -34.84 67.98
C GLY A 7 5.94 -33.54 68.01
N VAL A 8 5.70 -32.97 66.82
CA VAL A 8 4.67 -31.94 66.64
C VAL A 8 3.32 -32.63 66.74
N SER A 9 2.63 -32.38 67.86
CA SER A 9 1.30 -32.90 68.17
C SER A 9 0.32 -32.67 67.01
N ARG A 10 -0.28 -33.77 66.53
CA ARG A 10 -1.33 -33.82 65.49
C ARG A 10 -2.46 -32.79 65.67
N ARG A 11 -2.70 -32.30 66.91
CA ARG A 11 -3.71 -31.29 67.19
C ARG A 11 -3.39 -29.91 66.61
N TRP A 12 -2.11 -29.53 66.50
CA TRP A 12 -1.70 -28.23 65.95
C TRP A 12 -1.73 -28.18 64.42
N LEU A 13 -1.47 -29.31 63.76
CA LEU A 13 -1.58 -29.44 62.30
C LEU A 13 -3.02 -29.27 61.80
N VAL A 14 -4.01 -29.79 62.55
CA VAL A 14 -5.42 -29.69 62.17
C VAL A 14 -5.95 -28.26 62.30
N VAL A 15 -5.53 -27.52 63.33
CA VAL A 15 -5.92 -26.10 63.52
C VAL A 15 -5.29 -25.21 62.45
N GLY A 16 -4.01 -25.44 62.11
CA GLY A 16 -3.34 -24.70 61.03
C GLY A 16 -3.95 -24.95 59.66
N LEU A 17 -4.31 -26.20 59.35
CA LEU A 17 -4.94 -26.56 58.07
C LEU A 17 -6.36 -25.98 57.94
N ALA A 18 -7.14 -25.98 59.03
CA ALA A 18 -8.49 -25.39 59.05
C ALA A 18 -8.46 -23.87 58.83
N CYS A 19 -7.46 -23.17 59.40
CA CYS A 19 -7.31 -21.72 59.24
C CYS A 19 -6.89 -21.34 57.80
N LEU A 20 -6.03 -22.14 57.16
CA LEU A 20 -5.64 -21.97 55.75
C LEU A 20 -6.79 -22.20 54.78
N MET A 21 -7.65 -23.21 55.01
CA MET A 21 -8.83 -23.43 54.16
C MET A 21 -9.87 -22.31 54.32
N ALA A 22 -10.06 -21.78 55.53
CA ALA A 22 -10.96 -20.65 55.76
C ALA A 22 -10.47 -19.35 55.10
N CYS A 23 -9.15 -19.09 55.09
CA CYS A 23 -8.59 -17.94 54.36
C CYS A 23 -8.75 -18.06 52.84
N GLY A 24 -8.51 -19.25 52.26
CA GLY A 24 -8.67 -19.46 50.82
C GLY A 24 -10.12 -19.38 50.32
N GLN A 25 -11.10 -19.75 51.15
CA GLN A 25 -12.53 -19.63 50.79
C GLN A 25 -13.00 -18.17 50.76
N LEU A 26 -12.57 -17.34 51.72
CA LEU A 26 -12.93 -15.91 51.77
C LEU A 26 -12.37 -15.10 50.57
N GLU A 27 -11.17 -15.42 50.10
CA GLU A 27 -10.58 -14.77 48.90
C GLU A 27 -11.30 -15.18 47.60
N SER A 28 -11.83 -16.41 47.53
CA SER A 28 -12.56 -16.90 46.35
C SER A 28 -13.96 -16.32 46.21
N GLU A 29 -14.66 -16.08 47.33
CA GLU A 29 -16.00 -15.47 47.32
C GLU A 29 -15.93 -13.99 46.89
N GLN A 30 -14.93 -13.23 47.37
CA GLN A 30 -14.72 -11.84 46.96
C GLN A 30 -14.35 -11.73 45.46
N ALA A 31 -13.55 -12.67 44.94
CA ALA A 31 -13.21 -12.70 43.52
C ALA A 31 -14.42 -13.04 42.62
N GLN A 32 -15.32 -13.91 43.07
CA GLN A 32 -16.56 -14.23 42.37
C GLN A 32 -17.56 -13.06 42.38
N GLU A 33 -17.72 -12.37 43.50
CA GLU A 33 -18.60 -11.20 43.62
C GLU A 33 -18.18 -10.08 42.65
N VAL A 34 -16.88 -9.80 42.55
CA VAL A 34 -16.35 -8.80 41.60
C VAL A 34 -16.54 -9.24 40.14
N ALA A 35 -16.38 -10.52 39.84
CA ALA A 35 -16.60 -11.05 38.48
C ALA A 35 -18.07 -10.93 38.05
N ASP A 36 -19.00 -11.26 38.95
CA ASP A 36 -20.44 -11.16 38.69
C ASP A 36 -20.89 -9.70 38.55
N ALA A 37 -20.41 -8.81 39.43
CA ALA A 37 -20.68 -7.37 39.32
C ALA A 37 -20.12 -6.74 38.03
N THR A 38 -18.94 -7.22 37.58
CA THR A 38 -18.34 -6.79 36.31
C THR A 38 -19.17 -7.25 35.12
N ARG A 39 -19.61 -8.52 35.14
CA ARG A 39 -20.45 -9.10 34.09
C ARG A 39 -21.77 -8.35 33.93
N GLU A 40 -22.46 -8.07 35.03
CA GLU A 40 -23.72 -7.33 35.01
C GLU A 40 -23.55 -5.91 34.44
N THR A 41 -22.42 -5.27 34.73
CA THR A 41 -22.11 -3.93 34.21
C THR A 41 -21.85 -3.95 32.71
N VAL A 42 -21.17 -4.99 32.22
CA VAL A 42 -20.96 -5.20 30.78
C VAL A 42 -22.28 -5.50 30.08
N GLU A 43 -23.11 -6.37 30.62
CA GLU A 43 -24.43 -6.71 30.06
C GLU A 43 -25.33 -5.46 29.96
N ARG A 44 -25.41 -4.65 31.03
CA ARG A 44 -26.12 -3.36 31.02
C ARG A 44 -25.59 -2.39 29.95
N GLY A 45 -24.28 -2.35 29.75
CA GLY A 45 -23.64 -1.51 28.73
C GLY A 45 -23.99 -1.97 27.30
N VAL A 46 -23.98 -3.27 27.06
CA VAL A 46 -24.32 -3.88 25.77
C VAL A 46 -25.78 -3.66 25.42
N ASP A 47 -26.70 -3.81 26.36
CA ASP A 47 -28.13 -3.62 26.11
C ASP A 47 -28.48 -2.16 25.80
N LYS A 48 -27.85 -1.21 26.51
CA LYS A 48 -27.99 0.23 26.20
C LYS A 48 -27.45 0.58 24.81
N ALA A 49 -26.36 -0.07 24.39
CA ALA A 49 -25.81 0.11 23.04
C ALA A 49 -26.74 -0.47 21.98
N LYS A 50 -27.33 -1.65 22.21
CA LYS A 50 -28.33 -2.26 21.32
C LYS A 50 -29.56 -1.37 21.15
N GLU A 51 -30.12 -0.84 22.24
CA GLU A 51 -31.28 0.07 22.18
C GLU A 51 -30.97 1.33 21.35
N THR A 52 -29.73 1.82 21.44
CA THR A 52 -29.29 2.99 20.66
C THR A 52 -29.18 2.65 19.18
N ILE A 53 -28.70 1.45 18.84
CA ILE A 53 -28.60 0.95 17.46
C ILE A 53 -30.00 0.67 16.89
N ASP A 54 -30.91 0.09 17.66
CA ASP A 54 -32.28 -0.22 17.22
C ASP A 54 -33.10 1.05 16.93
N ARG A 55 -32.76 2.18 17.56
CA ARG A 55 -33.35 3.49 17.26
C ARG A 55 -32.90 4.03 15.90
N VAL A 56 -31.81 3.51 15.32
CA VAL A 56 -31.36 3.88 13.98
C VAL A 56 -32.16 3.06 12.97
N ASP A 57 -32.97 3.75 12.17
CA ASP A 57 -33.63 3.15 11.00
C ASP A 57 -32.58 2.82 9.93
N MET A 58 -32.01 1.62 10.04
CA MET A 58 -30.98 1.11 9.13
C MET A 58 -31.48 0.99 7.69
N ASP A 59 -32.80 0.86 7.47
CA ASP A 59 -33.39 0.88 6.14
C ASP A 59 -33.35 2.27 5.53
N LYS A 60 -33.60 3.31 6.32
CA LYS A 60 -33.44 4.71 5.88
C LYS A 60 -31.97 5.03 5.57
N VAL A 61 -31.03 4.58 6.41
CA VAL A 61 -29.59 4.73 6.16
C VAL A 61 -29.19 4.02 4.87
N ARG A 62 -29.62 2.77 4.68
CA ARG A 62 -29.36 1.97 3.48
C ARG A 62 -29.91 2.63 2.22
N ARG A 63 -31.15 3.15 2.26
CA ARG A 63 -31.76 3.87 1.12
C ARG A 63 -30.99 5.14 0.77
N ALA A 64 -30.60 5.93 1.78
CA ALA A 64 -29.81 7.15 1.57
C ALA A 64 -28.43 6.84 0.98
N TRP A 65 -27.78 5.79 1.46
CA TRP A 65 -26.50 5.32 0.92
C TRP A 65 -26.63 4.87 -0.53
N ASN A 66 -27.59 3.99 -0.83
CA ASN A 66 -27.81 3.46 -2.19
C ASN A 66 -28.13 4.60 -3.18
N SER A 67 -28.98 5.56 -2.80
CA SER A 67 -29.27 6.74 -3.63
C SER A 67 -28.02 7.56 -3.94
N THR A 68 -27.09 7.69 -2.98
CA THR A 68 -25.84 8.43 -3.19
C THR A 68 -24.91 7.65 -4.14
N VAL A 69 -24.80 6.34 -3.94
CA VAL A 69 -24.02 5.45 -4.81
C VAL A 69 -24.55 5.45 -6.24
N ASP A 70 -25.88 5.40 -6.41
CA ASP A 70 -26.53 5.43 -7.71
C ASP A 70 -26.32 6.78 -8.42
N ALA A 71 -26.39 7.89 -7.68
CA ALA A 71 -26.08 9.22 -8.24
C ALA A 71 -24.61 9.34 -8.68
N VAL A 72 -23.67 8.83 -7.90
CA VAL A 72 -22.24 8.79 -8.29
C VAL A 72 -22.04 7.88 -9.51
N ARG A 73 -22.75 6.75 -9.60
CA ARG A 73 -22.71 5.85 -10.74
C ARG A 73 -23.27 6.51 -12.01
N ASP A 74 -24.38 7.24 -11.92
CA ASP A 74 -24.96 7.99 -13.05
C ASP A 74 -24.01 9.08 -13.56
N LEU A 75 -23.36 9.81 -12.64
CA LEU A 75 -22.34 10.80 -13.00
C LEU A 75 -21.13 10.16 -13.72
N GLY A 76 -20.72 8.95 -13.31
CA GLY A 76 -19.67 8.18 -13.97
C GLY A 76 -20.07 7.60 -15.32
N GLN A 77 -21.35 7.24 -15.51
CA GLN A 77 -21.86 6.77 -16.80
C GLN A 77 -21.95 7.91 -17.82
N ARG A 78 -22.41 9.09 -17.40
CA ARG A 78 -22.43 10.29 -18.25
C ARG A 78 -21.05 10.73 -18.74
N SER A 79 -19.99 10.44 -17.98
CA SER A 79 -18.62 10.66 -18.44
C SER A 79 -18.09 9.52 -19.31
N GLY A 80 -18.54 8.28 -19.09
CA GLY A 80 -18.21 7.10 -19.90
C GLY A 80 -18.82 7.10 -21.30
N ASP A 81 -19.96 7.79 -21.50
CA ASP A 81 -20.63 7.93 -22.81
C ASP A 81 -19.96 8.96 -23.73
N ARG A 82 -18.96 9.71 -23.23
CA ARG A 82 -18.10 10.52 -24.09
C ARG A 82 -17.14 9.57 -24.79
N GLU A 83 -17.27 9.41 -26.11
CA GLU A 83 -16.31 8.64 -26.92
C GLU A 83 -14.89 8.97 -26.44
N PRO A 84 -14.08 7.94 -26.09
CA PRO A 84 -12.71 8.18 -25.71
C PRO A 84 -12.07 9.03 -26.82
N GLY A 85 -11.53 10.19 -26.43
CA GLY A 85 -10.73 10.97 -27.37
C GLY A 85 -9.65 10.09 -27.99
N PRO A 86 -9.10 10.47 -29.16
CA PRO A 86 -8.01 9.71 -29.78
C PRO A 86 -6.92 9.45 -28.74
N ASP A 87 -6.38 8.23 -28.72
CA ASP A 87 -5.38 7.83 -27.72
C ASP A 87 -4.24 8.86 -27.72
N PRO A 88 -3.94 9.50 -26.58
CA PRO A 88 -2.89 10.53 -26.51
C PRO A 88 -1.52 10.02 -26.96
N LEU A 89 -1.31 8.69 -26.91
CA LEU A 89 -0.07 8.02 -27.29
C LEU A 89 -0.06 7.54 -28.76
N THR A 90 -1.05 7.91 -29.56
CA THR A 90 -1.07 7.63 -31.01
C THR A 90 0.13 8.29 -31.72
N GLY A 91 0.65 7.62 -32.76
CA GLY A 91 1.78 8.12 -33.58
C GLY A 91 3.15 7.98 -32.91
N MET A 92 3.25 7.14 -31.89
CA MET A 92 4.49 6.95 -31.14
C MET A 92 5.63 6.37 -31.98
N ALA A 93 5.32 5.59 -33.02
CA ALA A 93 6.33 4.93 -33.84
C ALA A 93 7.16 5.92 -34.66
N GLU A 94 6.49 6.96 -35.13
CA GLU A 94 7.06 8.05 -35.89
C GLU A 94 7.64 9.13 -34.97
N ALA A 95 7.13 9.23 -33.73
CA ALA A 95 7.54 10.26 -32.79
C ALA A 95 8.83 9.96 -32.01
N ILE A 96 9.27 8.70 -31.97
CA ILE A 96 10.45 8.26 -31.22
C ILE A 96 11.47 7.65 -32.19
N GLU A 97 12.62 8.30 -32.31
CA GLU A 97 13.75 7.83 -33.11
C GLU A 97 14.95 7.57 -32.22
N CYS A 98 15.60 6.43 -32.37
CA CYS A 98 16.78 6.07 -31.59
C CYS A 98 17.96 5.79 -32.51
N SER A 99 19.15 6.17 -32.04
CA SER A 99 20.43 5.81 -32.66
C SER A 99 20.62 4.29 -32.74
N GLU A 100 21.49 3.84 -33.65
CA GLU A 100 21.80 2.40 -33.82
C GLU A 100 22.36 1.77 -32.53
N ALA A 101 23.11 2.55 -31.73
CA ALA A 101 23.65 2.12 -30.45
C ALA A 101 22.59 1.98 -29.35
N GLY A 102 21.43 2.63 -29.51
CA GLY A 102 20.34 2.62 -28.53
C GLY A 102 20.64 3.36 -27.22
N ASP A 103 21.65 4.22 -27.21
CA ASP A 103 22.05 5.04 -26.05
C ASP A 103 21.58 6.50 -26.18
N ARG A 104 21.07 6.88 -27.35
CA ARG A 104 20.49 8.20 -27.64
C ARG A 104 19.21 8.06 -28.43
N CYS A 105 18.17 8.77 -28.00
CA CYS A 105 16.89 8.87 -28.70
C CYS A 105 16.40 10.32 -28.76
N THR A 106 15.62 10.61 -29.78
CA THR A 106 14.91 11.88 -29.94
C THR A 106 13.41 11.61 -29.93
N VAL A 107 12.68 12.45 -29.22
CA VAL A 107 11.23 12.41 -29.10
C VAL A 107 10.68 13.76 -29.57
N THR A 108 9.67 13.74 -30.44
CA THR A 108 9.04 15.00 -30.88
C THR A 108 8.34 15.71 -29.72
N ALA A 109 8.45 17.04 -29.67
CA ALA A 109 7.86 17.85 -28.60
C ALA A 109 6.35 17.65 -28.47
N ASP A 110 5.64 17.57 -29.59
CA ASP A 110 4.18 17.36 -29.61
C ASP A 110 3.77 16.02 -28.99
N PHE A 111 4.46 14.93 -29.32
CA PHE A 111 4.20 13.63 -28.69
C PHE A 111 4.58 13.63 -27.20
N PHE A 112 5.75 14.19 -26.87
CA PHE A 112 6.19 14.30 -25.48
C PHE A 112 5.18 15.10 -24.64
N ASP A 113 4.66 16.19 -25.19
CA ASP A 113 3.63 17.02 -24.57
C ASP A 113 2.35 16.22 -24.33
N ARG A 114 1.86 15.47 -25.32
CA ARG A 114 0.67 14.61 -25.08
C ARG A 114 0.94 13.56 -24.02
N ALA A 115 2.08 12.88 -24.06
CA ALA A 115 2.42 11.82 -23.13
C ALA A 115 2.48 12.33 -21.67
N ARG A 116 3.16 13.46 -21.42
CA ARG A 116 3.30 14.01 -20.06
C ARG A 116 2.00 14.54 -19.47
N HIS A 117 1.06 15.01 -20.30
CA HIS A 117 -0.28 15.42 -19.84
C HIS A 117 -1.21 14.23 -19.56
N HIS A 118 -0.80 13.01 -19.94
CA HIS A 118 -1.57 11.78 -19.73
C HIS A 118 -0.73 10.69 -19.02
N PRO A 119 -0.21 10.96 -17.80
CA PRO A 119 0.73 10.07 -17.14
C PRO A 119 0.14 8.69 -16.80
N GLY A 120 -1.18 8.60 -16.59
CA GLY A 120 -1.87 7.32 -16.40
C GLY A 120 -1.74 6.40 -17.62
N ARG A 121 -1.91 6.94 -18.84
CA ARG A 121 -1.78 6.18 -20.09
C ARG A 121 -0.34 5.74 -20.34
N VAL A 122 0.65 6.55 -19.94
CA VAL A 122 2.07 6.17 -20.00
C VAL A 122 2.38 5.06 -18.99
N ALA A 123 1.88 5.19 -17.76
CA ALA A 123 2.11 4.21 -16.70
C ALA A 123 1.47 2.85 -17.00
N GLU A 124 0.33 2.83 -17.70
CA GLU A 124 -0.36 1.59 -18.12
C GLU A 124 0.51 0.71 -19.03
N GLN A 125 1.48 1.29 -19.76
CA GLN A 125 2.29 0.55 -20.74
C GLN A 125 3.39 -0.33 -20.12
N ALA A 126 3.55 -0.30 -18.80
CA ALA A 126 4.61 -1.01 -18.10
C ALA A 126 4.12 -1.56 -16.75
N ARG A 127 4.56 -2.78 -16.42
CA ARG A 127 4.51 -3.29 -15.04
C ARG A 127 5.86 -3.10 -14.40
N VAL A 128 5.86 -2.50 -13.22
CA VAL A 128 7.09 -2.17 -12.51
C VAL A 128 7.02 -2.58 -11.05
N SER A 129 8.19 -2.82 -10.46
CA SER A 129 8.32 -3.06 -9.02
C SER A 129 9.55 -2.35 -8.46
N PRO A 130 9.48 -1.86 -7.21
CA PRO A 130 10.65 -1.30 -6.55
C PRO A 130 11.67 -2.40 -6.26
N VAL A 131 12.95 -2.04 -6.37
CA VAL A 131 14.09 -2.86 -6.00
C VAL A 131 14.92 -2.09 -5.00
N SER A 132 15.30 -2.77 -3.91
CA SER A 132 16.13 -2.22 -2.85
C SER A 132 17.28 -3.19 -2.56
N GLY A 133 18.48 -2.67 -2.32
CA GLY A 133 19.67 -3.48 -2.01
C GLY A 133 20.96 -2.83 -2.52
N PRO A 134 21.93 -3.62 -3.01
CA PRO A 134 23.14 -3.08 -3.65
C PRO A 134 22.83 -2.22 -4.89
N VAL A 135 21.67 -2.46 -5.51
CA VAL A 135 21.08 -1.63 -6.56
C VAL A 135 19.69 -1.27 -6.10
N SER A 136 19.46 0.03 -5.92
CA SER A 136 18.12 0.57 -5.65
C SER A 136 17.58 1.22 -6.91
N GLY A 137 16.32 0.93 -7.23
CA GLY A 137 15.77 1.24 -8.54
C GLY A 137 14.30 0.87 -8.70
N ILE A 138 13.77 1.15 -9.89
CA ILE A 138 12.52 0.60 -10.39
C ILE A 138 12.84 -0.44 -11.46
N ARG A 139 12.43 -1.69 -11.24
CA ARG A 139 12.55 -2.75 -12.24
C ARG A 139 11.35 -2.73 -13.18
N LEU A 140 11.61 -2.85 -14.47
CA LEU A 140 10.61 -3.06 -15.51
C LEU A 140 10.29 -4.56 -15.56
N ASP A 141 9.25 -5.01 -14.87
CA ASP A 141 8.86 -6.42 -14.87
C ASP A 141 8.24 -6.84 -16.21
N ALA A 142 7.50 -5.93 -16.84
CA ALA A 142 6.97 -6.11 -18.19
C ALA A 142 6.81 -4.77 -18.90
N LEU A 143 6.96 -4.80 -20.22
CA LEU A 143 6.66 -3.68 -21.11
C LEU A 143 5.67 -4.17 -22.17
N ASP A 144 4.69 -3.34 -22.48
CA ASP A 144 3.77 -3.64 -23.57
C ASP A 144 4.49 -3.52 -24.93
N PRO A 145 4.19 -4.40 -25.91
CA PRO A 145 4.74 -4.28 -27.25
C PRO A 145 4.40 -2.94 -27.89
N GLY A 146 5.40 -2.26 -28.44
CA GLY A 146 5.30 -0.94 -29.05
C GLY A 146 5.18 0.22 -28.06
N SER A 147 5.30 -0.03 -26.75
CA SER A 147 5.29 0.99 -25.70
C SER A 147 6.44 2.00 -25.82
N ILE A 148 6.32 3.12 -25.10
CA ILE A 148 7.39 4.14 -25.05
C ILE A 148 8.70 3.50 -24.56
N GLY A 149 8.63 2.68 -23.51
CA GLY A 149 9.81 2.01 -22.96
C GLY A 149 10.49 1.09 -23.97
N GLU A 150 9.73 0.27 -24.69
CA GLU A 150 10.30 -0.63 -25.71
C GLU A 150 10.93 0.15 -26.87
N ARG A 151 10.27 1.22 -27.33
CA ARG A 151 10.78 2.08 -28.42
C ARG A 151 12.04 2.83 -28.04
N LEU A 152 12.17 3.19 -26.76
CA LEU A 152 13.40 3.77 -26.20
C LEU A 152 14.51 2.72 -26.00
N GLY A 153 14.27 1.44 -26.34
CA GLY A 153 15.25 0.35 -26.23
C GLY A 153 15.34 -0.28 -24.84
N LEU A 154 14.46 0.09 -23.92
CA LEU A 154 14.32 -0.58 -22.62
C LEU A 154 13.66 -1.95 -22.79
N ARG A 155 13.90 -2.83 -21.82
CA ARG A 155 13.46 -4.22 -21.85
C ARG A 155 12.97 -4.65 -20.48
N SER A 156 12.12 -5.68 -20.48
CA SER A 156 11.78 -6.38 -19.23
C SER A 156 13.06 -6.91 -18.56
N GLY A 157 13.14 -6.72 -17.25
CA GLY A 157 14.32 -7.01 -16.43
C GLY A 157 15.28 -5.83 -16.24
N ASP A 158 15.14 -4.73 -16.99
CA ASP A 158 15.94 -3.53 -16.75
C ASP A 158 15.57 -2.90 -15.39
N VAL A 159 16.58 -2.41 -14.67
CA VAL A 159 16.40 -1.68 -13.41
C VAL A 159 16.81 -0.24 -13.62
N VAL A 160 15.84 0.67 -13.70
CA VAL A 160 16.09 2.11 -13.78
C VAL A 160 16.50 2.61 -12.41
N THR A 161 17.71 3.15 -12.31
CA THR A 161 18.28 3.60 -11.03
C THR A 161 18.20 5.10 -10.87
N HIS A 162 18.36 5.84 -11.97
CA HIS A 162 18.29 7.30 -11.95
C HIS A 162 17.63 7.83 -13.21
N VAL A 163 16.94 8.95 -13.05
CA VAL A 163 16.56 9.81 -14.17
C VAL A 163 17.06 11.21 -13.84
N ASN A 164 17.87 11.75 -14.74
CA ASN A 164 18.69 12.93 -14.51
C ASN A 164 19.55 12.73 -13.24
N ASP A 165 19.47 13.70 -12.33
CA ASP A 165 20.19 13.68 -11.04
C ASP A 165 19.37 13.05 -9.91
N ALA A 166 18.13 12.60 -10.18
CA ALA A 166 17.27 11.97 -9.18
C ALA A 166 17.45 10.44 -9.18
N SER A 167 17.73 9.88 -8.01
CA SER A 167 17.62 8.43 -7.76
C SER A 167 16.16 8.03 -7.75
N LEU A 168 15.84 6.84 -8.26
CA LEU A 168 14.50 6.26 -8.20
C LEU A 168 14.49 5.06 -7.26
N GLY A 169 13.84 5.18 -6.10
CA GLY A 169 13.66 4.04 -5.18
C GLY A 169 12.40 4.13 -4.32
N SER A 170 11.69 5.26 -4.39
CA SER A 170 10.51 5.56 -3.60
C SER A 170 9.42 6.25 -4.41
N MET A 171 8.21 6.29 -3.85
CA MET A 171 7.09 7.03 -4.44
C MET A 171 7.33 8.55 -4.47
N GLN A 172 8.14 9.08 -3.55
CA GLN A 172 8.52 10.49 -3.53
C GLN A 172 9.44 10.83 -4.71
N ASP A 173 10.35 9.92 -5.06
CA ASP A 173 11.23 10.09 -6.21
C ASP A 173 10.44 10.15 -7.53
N ALA A 174 9.41 9.30 -7.66
CA ALA A 174 8.52 9.31 -8.81
C ALA A 174 7.79 10.65 -8.98
N MET A 175 7.37 11.26 -7.86
CA MET A 175 6.75 12.59 -7.87
C MET A 175 7.74 13.69 -8.27
N MET A 176 8.98 13.66 -7.76
CA MET A 176 10.01 14.61 -8.17
C MET A 176 10.36 14.50 -9.65
N LEU A 177 10.44 13.26 -10.17
CA LEU A 177 10.64 13.01 -11.58
C LEU A 177 9.51 13.63 -12.42
N TYR A 178 8.25 13.45 -11.99
CA TYR A 178 7.10 14.05 -12.68
C TYR A 178 7.19 15.59 -12.76
N MET A 179 7.66 16.23 -11.70
CA MET A 179 7.88 17.69 -11.71
C MET A 179 9.01 18.10 -12.67
N GLN A 180 10.11 17.34 -12.71
CA GLN A 180 11.21 17.62 -13.65
C GLN A 180 10.81 17.43 -15.12
N LEU A 181 9.90 16.51 -15.41
CA LEU A 181 9.35 16.26 -16.75
C LEU A 181 8.55 17.46 -17.31
N GLN A 182 8.13 18.41 -16.46
CA GLN A 182 7.37 19.60 -16.92
C GLN A 182 8.25 20.62 -17.67
N ASP A 183 9.53 20.74 -17.29
CA ASP A 183 10.39 21.80 -17.83
C ASP A 183 11.60 21.26 -18.61
N ALA A 184 12.00 20.02 -18.37
CA ALA A 184 13.17 19.44 -19.02
C ALA A 184 12.88 19.06 -20.48
N ARG A 185 13.83 19.41 -21.36
CA ARG A 185 13.86 18.97 -22.77
C ARG A 185 14.92 17.92 -23.07
N ARG A 186 15.70 17.53 -22.06
CA ARG A 186 16.69 16.47 -22.15
C ARG A 186 16.61 15.64 -20.88
N PHE A 187 16.57 14.32 -21.06
CA PHE A 187 16.55 13.34 -19.97
C PHE A 187 17.74 12.41 -20.08
N THR A 188 18.37 12.12 -18.96
CA THR A 188 19.42 11.10 -18.89
C THR A 188 18.95 9.98 -17.97
N VAL A 189 18.59 8.84 -18.55
CA VAL A 189 18.11 7.66 -17.83
C VAL A 189 19.29 6.71 -17.61
N ARG A 190 19.63 6.45 -16.35
CA ARG A 190 20.62 5.42 -15.99
C ARG A 190 19.90 4.17 -15.54
N TYR A 191 20.22 3.05 -16.17
CA TYR A 191 19.59 1.77 -15.89
C TYR A 191 20.60 0.64 -15.92
N ARG A 192 20.25 -0.47 -15.29
CA ARG A 192 21.05 -1.68 -15.25
C ARG A 192 20.35 -2.80 -16.01
N ARG A 193 21.10 -3.48 -16.87
CA ARG A 193 20.65 -4.67 -17.60
C ARG A 193 21.56 -5.84 -17.27
N GLY A 194 21.08 -6.78 -16.46
CA GLY A 194 21.94 -7.80 -15.83
C GLY A 194 22.97 -7.11 -14.93
N ASP A 195 24.26 -7.31 -15.19
CA ASP A 195 25.36 -6.69 -14.44
C ASP A 195 25.94 -5.44 -15.11
N GLN A 196 25.34 -4.96 -16.20
CA GLN A 196 25.84 -3.83 -16.99
C GLN A 196 25.07 -2.56 -16.68
N ASP A 197 25.78 -1.52 -16.25
CA ASP A 197 25.24 -0.16 -16.17
C ASP A 197 25.21 0.47 -17.57
N ARG A 198 24.08 1.09 -17.88
CA ARG A 198 23.79 1.71 -19.16
C ARG A 198 23.19 3.08 -18.95
N THR A 199 23.40 3.94 -19.93
CA THR A 199 22.84 5.29 -19.97
C THR A 199 22.09 5.47 -21.28
N LEU A 200 20.89 6.01 -21.19
CA LEU A 200 20.06 6.43 -22.31
C LEU A 200 19.82 7.93 -22.20
N VAL A 201 20.19 8.67 -23.25
CA VAL A 201 19.89 10.09 -23.37
C VAL A 201 18.67 10.26 -24.27
N ILE A 202 17.70 11.05 -23.82
CA ILE A 202 16.46 11.35 -24.54
C ILE A 202 16.41 12.86 -24.75
N ASP A 203 16.39 13.29 -26.00
CA ASP A 203 16.23 14.69 -26.39
C ASP A 203 14.81 14.95 -26.88
N VAL A 204 14.17 16.02 -26.40
CA VAL A 204 12.85 16.47 -26.87
C VAL A 204 13.07 17.56 -27.92
N ALA A 205 12.76 17.24 -29.18
CA ALA A 205 12.98 18.10 -30.34
C ALA A 205 11.74 18.88 -30.78
#